data_AF-M5C254-F1
#
_entry.id   AF-M5C254-F1
#
_cell.length_a   1.000
_cell.length_b   1.000
_cell.length_c   1.000
_cell.angle_alpha   90.00
_cell.angle_beta   90.00
_cell.angle_gamma   90.00
#
_symmetry.space_group_name_H-M   'P 1'
#
loop_
_entity.id
_entity.type
_entity.pdbx_description
1 polymer ?
#
loop_
_entity_poly.entity_id
_entity_poly.type
_entity_poly.pdbx_seq_one_letter_code
_entity_poly.pdbx_strand_id
1 'polypeptide(L)'
;MVDPAFAKKQLDLLTREWYMKPDGALPAYEWNFSDVNPPVHAWATFRVFKIERKLTGNEDVPFLERVFQKLLLNFTWWVNRKDSDGNNVFEGGFLGLDNIGAFNRSEPLPTGGVLRQADGTAWMAFYCLNMSVFLLPWYSDD
;
A
#
# COMPACT_ATOMS: atom_id res chain seq x y z
N MET A 1 -4.13 -21.59 -14.51
CA MET A 1 -2.70 -21.28 -14.21
C MET A 1 -2.59 -19.78 -14.02
N VAL A 2 -1.91 -19.31 -12.98
CA VAL A 2 -1.71 -17.87 -12.68
C VAL A 2 -0.51 -17.36 -13.47
N ASP A 3 -0.60 -16.19 -14.10
CA ASP A 3 0.49 -15.55 -14.89
C ASP A 3 1.22 -14.48 -14.04
N PRO A 4 2.44 -14.77 -13.54
CA PRO A 4 3.20 -13.81 -12.75
C PRO A 4 3.67 -12.62 -13.58
N ALA A 5 3.96 -12.80 -14.88
CA ALA A 5 4.44 -11.72 -15.74
C ALA A 5 3.34 -10.67 -15.94
N PHE A 6 2.09 -11.10 -16.13
CA PHE A 6 0.96 -10.18 -16.17
C PHE A 6 0.76 -9.46 -14.83
N ALA A 7 0.81 -10.18 -13.70
CA ALA A 7 0.66 -9.58 -12.38
C ALA A 7 1.75 -8.53 -12.07
N LYS A 8 3.01 -8.82 -12.43
CA LYS A 8 4.12 -7.86 -12.33
C LYS A 8 3.85 -6.58 -13.12
N LYS A 9 3.36 -6.71 -14.36
CA LYS A 9 3.00 -5.55 -15.19
C LYS A 9 1.90 -4.69 -14.58
N GLN A 10 0.92 -5.28 -13.90
CA GLN A 10 -0.13 -4.51 -13.21
C GLN A 10 0.43 -3.72 -12.02
N LEU A 11 1.29 -4.33 -11.22
CA LEU A 11 1.94 -3.66 -10.08
C LEU A 11 2.90 -2.55 -10.53
N ASP A 12 3.63 -2.78 -11.63
CA ASP A 12 4.42 -1.73 -12.28
C ASP A 12 3.52 -0.58 -12.75
N LEU A 13 2.41 -0.87 -13.43
CA LEU A 13 1.51 0.15 -13.97
C LEU A 13 0.99 1.09 -12.89
N LEU A 14 0.52 0.53 -11.77
CA LEU A 14 -0.03 1.31 -10.65
C LEU A 14 1.01 2.23 -10.01
N THR A 15 2.30 1.87 -10.09
CA THR A 15 3.40 2.63 -9.48
C THR A 15 4.14 3.56 -10.45
N ARG A 16 3.69 3.62 -11.73
CA ARG A 16 4.21 4.58 -12.72
C ARG A 16 3.72 5.98 -12.45
N GLU A 17 4.48 6.94 -12.96
CA GLU A 17 4.23 8.39 -12.88
C GLU A 17 2.90 8.85 -13.49
N TRP A 18 2.23 8.02 -14.29
CA TRP A 18 0.90 8.31 -14.84
C TRP A 18 -0.25 7.87 -13.92
N TYR A 19 0.02 7.00 -12.94
CA TYR A 19 -0.97 6.45 -12.00
C TYR A 19 -0.70 6.87 -10.55
N MET A 20 0.58 7.03 -10.18
CA MET A 20 0.99 7.55 -8.88
C MET A 20 1.29 9.03 -9.00
N LYS A 21 0.64 9.83 -8.16
CA LYS A 21 0.91 11.26 -8.06
C LYS A 21 2.34 11.51 -7.57
N PRO A 22 3.01 12.63 -7.95
CA PRO A 22 4.38 12.90 -7.51
C PRO A 22 4.60 12.94 -5.99
N ASP A 23 3.55 13.17 -5.20
CA ASP A 23 3.61 13.13 -3.74
C ASP A 23 3.47 11.71 -3.15
N GLY A 24 3.34 10.67 -3.99
CA GLY A 24 3.22 9.27 -3.60
C GLY A 24 1.78 8.77 -3.48
N ALA A 25 0.76 9.62 -3.67
CA ALA A 25 -0.63 9.19 -3.60
C ALA A 25 -0.96 8.19 -4.72
N LEU A 26 -1.64 7.11 -4.33
CA LEU A 26 -2.27 6.16 -5.27
C LEU A 26 -3.79 6.39 -5.25
N PRO A 27 -4.43 6.60 -6.41
CA PRO A 27 -5.87 6.84 -6.47
C PRO A 27 -6.64 5.58 -6.05
N ALA A 28 -7.72 5.77 -5.29
CA ALA A 28 -8.56 4.67 -4.84
C ALA A 28 -9.48 4.11 -5.94
N TYR A 29 -10.20 4.99 -6.64
CA TYR A 29 -11.14 4.65 -7.71
C TYR A 29 -11.48 5.89 -8.56
N GLU A 30 -12.09 5.72 -9.74
CA GLU A 30 -12.26 6.80 -10.73
C GLU A 30 -13.15 7.97 -10.28
N TRP A 31 -13.93 7.79 -9.22
CA TRP A 31 -14.85 8.80 -8.67
C TRP A 31 -14.23 9.66 -7.57
N ASN A 32 -13.12 9.22 -6.95
CA ASN A 32 -12.40 9.98 -5.93
C ASN A 32 -10.91 9.61 -5.89
N PHE A 33 -10.08 10.38 -6.60
CA PHE A 33 -8.63 10.18 -6.64
C PHE A 33 -7.91 10.55 -5.33
N SER A 34 -8.58 11.23 -4.41
CA SER A 34 -8.02 11.63 -3.12
C SER A 34 -8.35 10.65 -1.99
N ASP A 35 -9.21 9.67 -2.24
CA ASP A 35 -9.53 8.65 -1.24
C ASP A 35 -8.40 7.64 -1.05
N VAL A 36 -8.52 6.80 -0.03
CA VAL A 36 -7.53 5.78 0.31
C VAL A 36 -8.12 4.38 0.24
N ASN A 37 -7.36 3.51 -0.42
CA ASN A 37 -7.53 2.07 -0.32
C ASN A 37 -6.47 1.46 0.60
N PRO A 38 -6.71 0.28 1.18
CA PRO A 38 -5.70 -0.49 1.89
C PRO A 38 -4.40 -0.61 1.07
N PRO A 39 -3.22 -0.33 1.66
CA PRO A 39 -1.94 -0.35 0.96
C PRO A 39 -1.40 -1.78 0.78
N VAL A 40 -2.16 -2.64 0.08
CA VAL A 40 -1.83 -4.05 -0.11
C VAL A 40 -0.76 -4.31 -1.18
N HIS A 41 -0.31 -3.27 -1.88
CA HIS A 41 0.63 -3.37 -3.00
C HIS A 41 1.96 -4.00 -2.59
N ALA A 42 2.50 -3.68 -1.40
CA ALA A 42 3.73 -4.32 -0.92
C ALA A 42 3.57 -5.84 -0.78
N TRP A 43 2.49 -6.27 -0.12
CA TRP A 43 2.18 -7.69 0.01
C TRP A 43 1.99 -8.37 -1.34
N ALA A 44 1.25 -7.74 -2.25
CA ALA A 44 0.99 -8.27 -3.59
C ALA A 44 2.30 -8.47 -4.37
N THR A 45 3.19 -7.48 -4.36
CA THR A 45 4.51 -7.55 -5.01
C THR A 45 5.35 -8.71 -4.47
N PHE A 46 5.49 -8.82 -3.15
CA PHE A 46 6.25 -9.94 -2.57
C PHE A 46 5.60 -11.29 -2.86
N ARG A 47 4.26 -11.34 -2.88
CA ARG A 47 3.53 -12.56 -3.22
C ARG A 47 3.78 -12.99 -4.66
N VAL A 48 3.76 -12.06 -5.61
CA VAL A 48 4.05 -12.33 -7.04
C VAL A 48 5.49 -12.81 -7.21
N PHE A 49 6.46 -12.16 -6.55
CA PHE A 49 7.86 -12.58 -6.51
C PHE A 49 8.01 -14.05 -6.06
N LYS A 50 7.38 -14.42 -4.95
CA LYS A 50 7.40 -15.81 -4.45
C LYS A 50 6.70 -16.81 -5.37
N ILE A 51 5.63 -16.39 -6.05
CA ILE A 51 4.92 -17.25 -7.00
C ILE A 51 5.83 -17.57 -8.20
N GLU A 52 6.50 -16.56 -8.75
CA GLU A 52 7.46 -16.78 -9.84
C GLU A 52 8.58 -17.72 -9.43
N ARG A 53 9.23 -17.48 -8.28
CA ARG A 53 10.26 -18.38 -7.74
C ARG A 53 9.79 -19.82 -7.68
N LYS A 54 8.55 -20.06 -7.22
CA LYS A 54 7.98 -21.41 -7.15
C LYS A 54 7.72 -22.04 -8.53
N LEU A 55 7.34 -21.24 -9.52
CA LEU A 55 6.97 -21.73 -10.86
C LEU A 55 8.18 -21.94 -11.77
N THR A 56 9.20 -21.08 -11.67
CA THR A 56 10.32 -21.04 -12.62
C THR A 56 11.68 -21.32 -11.98
N GLY A 57 11.77 -21.26 -10.64
CA GLY A 57 13.04 -21.28 -9.92
C GLY A 57 13.79 -19.94 -9.93
N ASN A 58 13.28 -18.93 -10.66
CA ASN A 58 13.95 -17.64 -10.81
C ASN A 58 13.39 -16.60 -9.83
N GLU A 59 14.27 -15.70 -9.38
CA GLU A 59 13.94 -14.55 -8.55
C GLU A 59 14.16 -13.25 -9.33
N ASP A 60 13.07 -12.53 -9.64
CA ASP A 60 13.15 -11.23 -10.32
C ASP A 60 13.37 -10.10 -9.29
N VAL A 61 14.61 -10.03 -8.78
CA VAL A 61 15.05 -8.99 -7.85
C VAL A 61 14.88 -7.58 -8.43
N PRO A 62 15.21 -7.31 -9.72
CA PRO A 62 14.99 -5.99 -10.32
C PRO A 62 13.51 -5.53 -10.31
N PHE A 63 12.56 -6.45 -10.44
CA PHE A 63 11.14 -6.15 -10.23
C PHE A 63 10.84 -5.71 -8.80
N LEU A 64 11.36 -6.45 -7.81
CA LEU A 64 11.17 -6.16 -6.39
C LEU A 64 11.70 -4.75 -6.05
N GLU A 65 12.93 -4.42 -6.46
CA GLU A 65 13.57 -3.12 -6.22
C GLU A 65 12.79 -1.96 -6.83
N ARG A 66 12.39 -2.10 -8.09
CA ARG A 66 11.69 -1.03 -8.82
C ARG A 66 10.38 -0.67 -8.16
N VAL A 67 9.60 -1.68 -7.75
CA VAL A 67 8.33 -1.46 -7.06
C VAL A 67 8.58 -0.94 -5.64
N PHE A 68 9.59 -1.45 -4.92
CA PHE A 68 9.98 -0.97 -3.59
C PHE A 68 10.20 0.54 -3.55
N GLN A 69 11.02 1.06 -4.47
CA GLN A 69 11.37 2.48 -4.52
C GLN A 69 10.13 3.37 -4.71
N LYS A 70 9.15 2.92 -5.49
CA LYS A 70 7.88 3.65 -5.67
C LYS A 70 6.98 3.52 -4.46
N LEU A 71 6.92 2.34 -3.84
CA LEU A 71 6.16 2.13 -2.61
C LEU A 71 6.74 2.91 -1.42
N LEU A 72 8.05 3.22 -1.39
CA LEU A 72 8.62 4.14 -0.40
C LEU A 72 8.03 5.56 -0.49
N LEU A 73 7.77 6.06 -1.71
CA LEU A 73 7.09 7.34 -1.90
C LEU A 73 5.66 7.26 -1.36
N ASN A 74 4.95 6.18 -1.67
CA ASN A 74 3.58 5.97 -1.18
C ASN A 74 3.53 5.78 0.35
N PHE A 75 4.49 5.07 0.95
CA PHE A 75 4.62 4.93 2.39
C PHE A 75 4.84 6.28 3.06
N THR A 76 5.71 7.11 2.50
CA THR A 76 5.97 8.48 2.98
C THR A 76 4.71 9.35 2.90
N TRP A 77 3.91 9.20 1.83
CA TRP A 77 2.62 9.87 1.72
C TRP A 77 1.66 9.47 2.85
N TRP A 78 1.56 8.17 3.16
CA TRP A 78 0.73 7.66 4.25
C TRP A 78 1.13 8.27 5.60
N VAL A 79 2.43 8.24 5.93
CA VAL A 79 2.95 8.84 7.17
C VAL A 79 2.61 10.33 7.26
N ASN A 80 2.79 11.09 6.18
CA ASN A 80 2.59 12.54 6.24
C ASN A 80 1.12 13.00 6.19
N ARG A 81 0.22 12.21 5.59
CA ARG A 81 -1.16 12.65 5.32
C ARG A 81 -2.21 11.95 6.17
N LYS A 82 -1.87 10.80 6.73
CA LYS A 82 -2.82 9.94 7.44
C LYS A 82 -2.47 9.75 8.90
N ASP A 83 -1.32 10.26 9.36
CA ASP A 83 -0.98 10.43 10.77
C ASP A 83 -0.86 11.93 11.08
N SER A 84 -2.00 12.62 11.21
CA SER A 84 -2.07 14.10 11.31
C SER A 84 -1.26 14.68 12.46
N ASP A 85 -1.07 13.89 13.52
CA ASP A 85 -0.46 14.31 14.77
C ASP A 85 0.93 13.71 14.99
N GLY A 86 1.45 12.93 14.03
CA GLY A 86 2.78 12.31 14.11
C GLY A 86 2.92 11.25 15.21
N ASN A 87 1.82 10.63 15.62
CA ASN A 87 1.78 9.67 16.73
C ASN A 87 1.81 8.21 16.26
N ASN A 88 2.03 7.97 14.97
CA ASN A 88 1.87 6.68 14.29
C ASN A 88 0.46 6.09 14.43
N VAL A 89 -0.55 6.96 14.48
CA VAL A 89 -1.96 6.56 14.51
C VAL A 89 -2.60 7.02 13.20
N PHE A 90 -2.93 6.06 12.35
CA PHE A 90 -3.33 6.32 10.99
C PHE A 90 -4.84 6.33 10.81
N GLU A 91 -5.35 7.29 10.04
CA GLU A 91 -6.76 7.54 9.80
C GLU A 91 -7.02 7.92 8.34
N GLY A 92 -8.25 7.74 7.89
CA GLY A 92 -8.78 8.37 6.69
C GLY A 92 -9.62 7.40 5.88
N GLY A 93 -10.87 7.75 5.66
CA GLY A 93 -11.74 7.10 4.69
C GLY A 93 -12.17 5.70 5.08
N PHE A 94 -12.59 4.95 4.06
CA PHE A 94 -13.26 3.67 4.23
C PHE A 94 -12.34 2.47 4.38
N LEU A 95 -11.14 2.51 3.78
CA LEU A 95 -10.15 1.43 3.86
C LEU A 95 -10.74 0.05 3.50
N GLY A 96 -11.70 0.02 2.59
CA GLY A 96 -12.40 -1.19 2.15
C GLY A 96 -13.45 -1.73 3.13
N LEU A 97 -13.84 -0.96 4.16
CA LEU A 97 -14.84 -1.32 5.17
C LEU A 97 -16.07 -0.40 5.10
N ASP A 98 -16.66 -0.34 3.91
CA ASP A 98 -17.67 0.66 3.48
C ASP A 98 -18.93 0.74 4.35
N ASN A 99 -19.28 -0.33 5.05
CA ASN A 99 -20.55 -0.43 5.80
C ASN A 99 -20.35 -0.81 7.27
N ILE A 100 -19.13 -0.68 7.80
CA ILE A 100 -18.82 -1.01 9.19
C ILE A 100 -18.54 0.28 9.96
N GLY A 101 -19.61 0.88 10.49
CA GLY A 101 -19.51 2.07 11.33
C GLY A 101 -20.85 2.75 11.57
N ALA A 102 -20.95 3.49 12.68
CA ALA A 102 -22.10 4.35 12.98
C ALA A 102 -22.04 5.70 12.25
N PHE A 103 -20.87 6.07 11.72
CA PHE A 103 -20.59 7.35 11.08
C PHE A 103 -20.00 7.14 9.68
N ASN A 104 -20.31 8.06 8.77
CA ASN A 104 -19.59 8.15 7.50
C ASN A 104 -18.13 8.52 7.79
N ARG A 105 -17.22 7.62 7.46
CA ARG A 105 -15.78 7.71 7.78
C ARG A 105 -15.02 8.70 6.91
N SER A 106 -15.64 9.16 5.83
CA SER A 106 -15.09 10.15 4.90
C SER A 106 -15.58 11.57 5.19
N GLU A 107 -16.45 11.75 6.17
CA GLU A 107 -17.03 13.04 6.55
C GLU A 107 -16.63 13.45 7.98
N PRO A 108 -16.60 14.76 8.29
CA PRO A 108 -16.41 15.23 9.66
C PRO A 108 -17.49 14.68 10.60
N LEU A 109 -17.12 14.35 11.84
CA LEU A 109 -18.10 13.91 12.83
C LEU A 109 -19.08 15.04 13.16
N PRO A 110 -20.39 14.76 13.33
CA PRO A 110 -21.41 15.78 13.60
C PRO A 110 -21.13 16.66 14.84
N THR A 111 -20.34 16.14 15.78
CA THR A 111 -20.00 16.81 17.04
C THR A 111 -18.60 17.46 17.03
N GLY A 112 -17.92 17.50 15.87
CA GLY A 112 -16.59 18.10 15.73
C GLY A 112 -15.44 17.27 16.31
N GLY A 113 -15.67 15.99 16.63
CA GLY A 113 -14.62 15.06 17.05
C GLY A 113 -13.77 14.54 15.89
N VAL A 114 -12.64 13.92 16.21
CA VAL A 114 -11.76 13.22 15.25
C VAL A 114 -11.98 11.72 15.37
N LEU A 115 -12.15 11.04 14.24
CA LEU A 115 -12.36 9.60 14.18
C LEU A 115 -11.01 8.88 14.06
N ARG A 116 -10.56 8.26 15.15
CA ARG A 116 -9.37 7.39 15.16
C ARG A 116 -9.74 6.00 14.63
N GLN A 117 -8.97 5.49 13.69
CA GLN A 117 -9.30 4.28 12.93
C GLN A 117 -8.25 3.17 13.15
N ALA A 118 -8.59 2.18 13.98
CA ALA A 118 -7.66 1.10 14.35
C ALA A 118 -7.21 0.27 13.14
N ASP A 119 -8.08 0.09 12.16
CA ASP A 119 -7.81 -0.56 10.89
C ASP A 119 -6.80 0.21 10.02
N GLY A 120 -6.86 1.54 9.98
CA GLY A 120 -5.86 2.36 9.30
C GLY A 120 -4.45 2.15 9.85
N THR A 121 -4.36 2.11 11.18
CA THR A 121 -3.10 1.80 11.87
C THR A 121 -2.65 0.36 11.61
N ALA A 122 -3.56 -0.61 11.65
CA ALA A 122 -3.25 -2.01 11.35
C ALA A 122 -2.76 -2.19 9.89
N TRP A 123 -3.35 -1.46 8.94
CA TRP A 123 -2.92 -1.47 7.54
C TRP A 123 -1.50 -0.92 7.37
N MET A 124 -1.14 0.14 8.09
CA MET A 124 0.21 0.69 8.03
C MET A 124 1.24 -0.19 8.72
N ALA A 125 0.87 -0.85 9.82
CA ALA A 125 1.71 -1.90 10.41
C ALA A 125 1.94 -3.05 9.43
N PHE A 126 0.89 -3.52 8.76
CA PHE A 126 0.99 -4.55 7.72
C PHE A 126 1.84 -4.08 6.54
N TYR A 127 1.68 -2.85 6.07
CA TYR A 127 2.48 -2.29 4.99
C TYR A 127 3.96 -2.22 5.36
N CYS A 128 4.29 -1.67 6.53
CA CYS A 128 5.66 -1.60 7.04
C CYS A 128 6.31 -2.99 7.09
N LEU A 129 5.62 -3.98 7.64
CA LEU A 129 6.12 -5.36 7.70
C LEU A 129 6.42 -5.93 6.31
N ASN A 130 5.53 -5.73 5.34
CA ASN A 130 5.76 -6.21 3.97
C ASN A 130 6.91 -5.46 3.29
N MET A 131 7.10 -4.18 3.55
CA MET A 131 8.24 -3.41 3.04
C MET A 131 9.56 -3.91 3.62
N SER A 132 9.61 -4.25 4.91
CA SER A 132 10.82 -4.85 5.52
C SER A 132 11.18 -6.19 4.89
N VAL A 133 10.18 -6.99 4.52
CA VAL A 133 10.38 -8.30 3.87
C VAL A 133 11.05 -8.19 2.49
N PHE A 134 10.93 -7.05 1.80
CA PHE A 134 11.62 -6.85 0.52
C PHE A 134 13.14 -6.80 0.66
N LEU A 135 13.63 -6.53 1.87
CA LEU A 135 15.05 -6.49 2.15
C LEU A 135 15.66 -7.90 2.31
N LEU A 136 14.83 -8.94 2.50
CA LEU A 136 15.31 -10.30 2.79
C LEU A 136 16.25 -10.89 1.73
N PRO A 137 16.01 -10.75 0.41
CA PRO A 137 16.95 -11.27 -0.60
C PRO A 137 18.37 -10.71 -0.46
N TRP A 138 18.52 -9.52 0.14
CA TRP A 138 19.81 -8.85 0.33
C TRP A 138 20.52 -9.26 1.62
N TYR A 139 19.83 -9.94 2.53
CA TYR A 139 20.39 -10.44 3.79
C TYR A 139 20.68 -11.94 3.77
N SER A 140 20.28 -12.65 2.70
CA SER A 140 20.56 -14.08 2.53
C SER A 140 21.91 -14.39 1.87
N ASP A 141 22.66 -13.36 1.49
CA ASP A 141 23.95 -13.46 0.80
C ASP A 141 25.17 -13.33 1.74
N ASP A 142 24.95 -13.26 3.06
CA ASP A 142 25.98 -13.27 4.13
C ASP A 142 26.00 -14.57 4.93
#